data_AF-A0A7V3UW81-F1
#
_entry.id   AF-A0A7V3UW81-F1
#
_cell.length_a   1.000
_cell.length_b   1.000
_cell.length_c   1.000
_cell.angle_alpha   90.00
_cell.angle_beta   90.00
_cell.angle_gamma   90.00
#
_symmetry.space_group_name_H-M   'P 1'
#
loop_
_entity.id
_entity.type
_entity.pdbx_description
1 polymer ?
#
loop_
_entity_poly.entity_id
_entity_poly.type
_entity_poly.pdbx_seq_one_letter_code
_entity_poly.pdbx_strand_id
1 'polypeptide(L)'
;MKKFFEAISILILSILSFSCSSIVDFENKPISIERKQIFRIRFVDQSGYMQTLYGTNAVRDAKIYLKSNLLGEEFNLQTDTNGVVEISGIVSDKYMVTASRQMSPDEMELITGYRITNHKLSNTKVKLIELRSDFSDTIEIPMDVVIGGSPIVISEIYACGPPGSGLYYHDKYVEVYNQTDSVVYLDGIIVAVVYASSYLGQNYVDDPEFVHSKSVWIFPGNGTDYPLYPGEFAVCAEDAIDHRTNAPNSVDLSNVKFEFYKDDAPDIDNPSVPNMIKIYQSAGNDWLIGGEQGAIVIAKMPVDSLQWFGDQLLIPYRYVLDGVEYLKDPMKLENKILNHSIDGGATGGIQFYTGKSMERIALNVEGRMVLKDDNNSSTDFVVIQKPTPEFHYSKPKKRK
;
A
#
# COMPACT_ATOMS: atom_id res chain seq x y z
N MET A 1 -41.46 -69.47 13.75
CA MET A 1 -40.15 -68.84 14.01
C MET A 1 -38.93 -69.57 13.39
N LYS A 2 -39.07 -70.31 12.28
CA LYS A 2 -37.92 -70.88 11.53
C LYS A 2 -37.81 -70.43 10.07
N LYS A 3 -38.83 -69.79 9.50
CA LYS A 3 -38.84 -69.27 8.12
C LYS A 3 -38.55 -67.77 7.99
N PHE A 4 -38.26 -67.08 9.09
CA PHE A 4 -37.97 -65.63 9.10
C PHE A 4 -36.47 -65.31 9.22
N PHE A 5 -35.64 -66.29 9.60
CA PHE A 5 -34.19 -66.11 9.75
C PHE A 5 -33.40 -66.41 8.47
N GLU A 6 -33.91 -67.24 7.56
CA GLU A 6 -33.22 -67.56 6.30
C GLU A 6 -33.31 -66.43 5.26
N ALA A 7 -34.34 -65.58 5.31
CA ALA A 7 -34.49 -64.44 4.40
C ALA A 7 -33.58 -63.25 4.75
N ILE A 8 -33.11 -63.15 6.00
CA ILE A 8 -32.22 -62.05 6.44
C ILE A 8 -30.75 -62.37 6.13
N SER A 9 -30.35 -63.65 6.16
CA SER A 9 -28.99 -64.05 5.82
C SER A 9 -28.67 -63.93 4.32
N ILE A 10 -29.67 -64.00 3.44
CA ILE A 10 -29.48 -63.86 1.98
C ILE A 10 -29.44 -62.37 1.55
N LEU A 11 -30.03 -61.47 2.33
CA LEU A 11 -29.99 -60.02 2.06
C LEU A 11 -28.67 -59.37 2.55
N ILE A 12 -28.02 -59.94 3.57
CA ILE A 12 -26.73 -59.42 4.08
C ILE A 12 -25.55 -59.91 3.20
N LEU A 13 -25.68 -61.06 2.52
CA LEU A 13 -24.61 -61.57 1.64
C LEU A 13 -24.62 -60.98 0.21
N SER A 14 -25.72 -60.36 -0.20
CA SER A 14 -25.87 -59.75 -1.54
C SER A 14 -25.51 -58.26 -1.60
N ILE A 15 -25.27 -57.62 -0.45
CA ILE A 15 -24.83 -56.21 -0.38
C ILE A 15 -23.30 -56.08 -0.27
N LEU A 16 -22.56 -57.16 0.03
CA LEU A 16 -21.10 -57.14 0.11
C LEU A 16 -20.38 -57.39 -1.23
N SER A 17 -21.12 -57.64 -2.31
CA SER A 17 -20.56 -57.89 -3.65
C SER A 17 -20.72 -56.71 -4.63
N PHE A 18 -21.31 -55.59 -4.19
CA PHE A 18 -21.23 -54.32 -4.91
C PHE A 18 -20.01 -53.54 -4.43
N SER A 19 -18.88 -53.85 -5.08
CA SER A 19 -17.92 -52.85 -5.56
C SER A 19 -17.58 -51.73 -4.57
N CYS A 20 -16.69 -52.04 -3.63
CA CYS A 20 -15.73 -51.06 -3.15
C CYS A 20 -14.78 -50.73 -4.31
N SER A 21 -15.25 -49.92 -5.26
CA SER A 21 -14.47 -49.35 -6.36
C SER A 21 -14.63 -47.83 -6.40
N SER A 22 -14.87 -47.21 -5.25
CA SER A 22 -14.52 -45.81 -5.03
C SER A 22 -13.06 -45.78 -4.60
N ILE A 23 -12.19 -45.65 -5.59
CA ILE A 23 -10.91 -44.94 -5.57
C ILE A 23 -10.57 -44.41 -4.17
N VAL A 24 -9.81 -45.20 -3.41
CA VAL A 24 -8.88 -44.63 -2.43
C VAL A 24 -7.66 -44.32 -3.28
N ASP A 25 -7.65 -43.14 -3.91
CA ASP A 25 -6.39 -42.57 -4.38
C ASP A 25 -5.56 -42.42 -3.11
N PHE A 26 -4.56 -43.30 -2.94
CA PHE A 26 -3.54 -43.03 -1.94
C PHE A 26 -2.91 -41.71 -2.36
N GLU A 27 -3.11 -40.66 -1.58
CA GLU A 27 -2.33 -39.43 -1.75
C GLU A 27 -0.87 -39.84 -1.86
N ASN A 28 -0.29 -39.58 -3.04
CA ASN A 28 1.12 -39.83 -3.24
C ASN A 28 1.87 -39.10 -2.13
N LYS A 29 2.87 -39.77 -1.56
CA LYS A 29 3.73 -39.15 -0.55
C LYS A 29 4.14 -37.76 -1.08
N PRO A 30 3.96 -36.68 -0.29
CA PRO A 30 4.26 -35.35 -0.76
C PRO A 30 5.71 -35.29 -1.27
N ILE A 31 5.86 -34.74 -2.48
CA ILE A 31 7.14 -34.71 -3.22
C ILE A 31 8.16 -33.84 -2.46
N SER A 32 7.68 -32.86 -1.71
CA SER A 32 8.45 -31.94 -0.88
C SER A 32 7.94 -31.90 0.56
N ILE A 33 8.84 -31.56 1.49
CA ILE A 33 8.48 -31.30 2.89
C ILE A 33 8.63 -29.80 3.12
N GLU A 34 7.54 -29.17 3.55
CA GLU A 34 7.52 -27.76 3.94
C GLU A 34 8.64 -27.42 4.94
N ARG A 35 9.13 -26.17 4.89
CA ARG A 35 10.17 -25.63 5.78
C ARG A 35 11.56 -26.29 5.70
N LYS A 36 11.74 -27.33 4.86
CA LYS A 36 13.07 -27.94 4.62
C LYS A 36 13.76 -27.43 3.36
N GLN A 37 13.00 -26.86 2.43
CA GLN A 37 13.53 -26.29 1.20
C GLN A 37 14.37 -25.04 1.50
N ILE A 38 15.50 -24.90 0.79
CA ILE A 38 16.27 -23.66 0.75
C ILE A 38 15.83 -22.91 -0.52
N PHE A 39 15.24 -21.74 -0.34
CA PHE A 39 14.86 -20.85 -1.42
C PHE A 39 16.01 -19.91 -1.74
N ARG A 40 16.23 -19.65 -3.04
CA ARG A 40 17.24 -18.72 -3.53
C ARG A 40 16.57 -17.62 -4.32
N ILE A 41 16.84 -16.37 -3.92
CA ILE A 41 16.36 -15.19 -4.61
C ILE A 41 17.58 -14.36 -5.00
N ARG A 42 17.72 -14.09 -6.31
CA ARG A 42 18.82 -13.31 -6.87
C ARG A 42 18.32 -11.97 -7.35
N PHE A 43 18.97 -10.90 -6.92
CA PHE A 43 18.63 -9.52 -7.29
C PHE A 43 19.58 -9.02 -8.37
N VAL A 44 19.00 -8.53 -9.46
CA VAL A 44 19.72 -8.24 -10.71
C VAL A 44 19.55 -6.79 -11.12
N ASP A 45 20.66 -6.06 -11.21
CA ASP A 45 20.69 -4.67 -11.66
C ASP A 45 20.39 -4.56 -13.16
N GLN A 46 19.40 -3.76 -13.52
CA GLN A 46 19.02 -3.46 -14.90
C GLN A 46 19.71 -2.21 -15.48
N SER A 47 20.38 -1.40 -14.65
CA SER A 47 20.96 -0.11 -15.05
C SER A 47 22.42 -0.19 -15.50
N GLY A 48 23.14 -1.24 -15.09
CA GLY A 48 24.58 -1.38 -15.33
C GLY A 48 25.46 -0.70 -14.26
N TYR A 49 24.88 -0.16 -13.19
CA TYR A 49 25.60 0.41 -12.06
C TYR A 49 26.50 -0.64 -11.38
N MET A 50 25.95 -1.82 -11.07
CA MET A 50 26.71 -2.93 -10.49
C MET A 50 27.77 -3.45 -11.47
N GLN A 51 27.48 -3.45 -12.78
CA GLN A 51 28.44 -3.87 -13.80
C GLN A 51 29.66 -2.94 -13.82
N THR A 52 29.43 -1.64 -13.66
CA THR A 52 30.50 -0.62 -13.62
C THR A 52 31.34 -0.73 -12.36
N LEU A 53 30.70 -0.93 -11.20
CA LEU A 53 31.39 -1.00 -9.90
C LEU A 53 32.13 -2.32 -9.68
N TYR A 54 31.55 -3.44 -10.13
CA TYR A 54 31.96 -4.77 -9.69
C TYR A 54 32.12 -5.79 -10.81
N GLY A 55 31.88 -5.41 -12.07
CA GLY A 55 32.03 -6.30 -13.22
C GLY A 55 30.91 -7.34 -13.37
N THR A 56 29.84 -7.25 -12.59
CA THR A 56 28.67 -8.16 -12.65
C THR A 56 27.37 -7.37 -12.44
N ASN A 57 26.23 -7.92 -12.85
CA ASN A 57 24.91 -7.32 -12.59
C ASN A 57 24.30 -7.73 -11.23
N ALA A 58 25.07 -8.38 -10.35
CA ALA A 58 24.59 -8.82 -9.05
C ALA A 58 24.46 -7.65 -8.07
N VAL A 59 23.25 -7.44 -7.52
CA VAL A 59 23.02 -6.39 -6.52
C VAL A 59 23.43 -6.90 -5.15
N ARG A 60 24.67 -6.62 -4.77
CA ARG A 60 25.21 -6.95 -3.44
C ARG A 60 24.75 -5.98 -2.35
N ASP A 61 24.76 -6.43 -1.10
CA ASP A 61 24.43 -5.64 0.09
C ASP A 61 23.04 -4.96 0.08
N ALA A 62 22.13 -5.38 -0.81
CA ALA A 62 20.74 -4.93 -0.81
C ALA A 62 20.01 -5.42 0.44
N LYS A 63 19.26 -4.52 1.07
CA LYS A 63 18.36 -4.83 2.18
C LYS A 63 17.06 -5.36 1.61
N ILE A 64 16.64 -6.53 2.06
CA ILE A 64 15.45 -7.22 1.60
C ILE A 64 14.47 -7.38 2.77
N TYR A 65 13.24 -6.93 2.56
CA TYR A 65 12.09 -7.25 3.39
C TYR A 65 11.21 -8.24 2.63
N LEU A 66 11.00 -9.42 3.20
CA LEU A 66 10.06 -10.42 2.71
C LEU A 66 8.91 -10.57 3.70
N LYS A 67 7.68 -10.64 3.19
CA LYS A 67 6.49 -10.91 4.02
C LYS A 67 5.61 -11.96 3.36
N SER A 68 5.31 -13.04 4.09
CA SER A 68 4.40 -14.09 3.67
C SER A 68 2.98 -13.53 3.51
N ASN A 69 2.33 -13.90 2.42
CA ASN A 69 0.98 -13.46 2.09
C ASN A 69 -0.08 -14.09 3.00
N LEU A 70 0.06 -15.39 3.33
CA LEU A 70 -0.94 -16.13 4.11
C LEU A 70 -0.70 -16.09 5.62
N LEU A 71 0.56 -16.27 6.04
CA LEU A 71 0.93 -16.36 7.46
C LEU A 71 1.38 -15.03 8.04
N GLY A 72 1.73 -14.06 7.18
CA GLY A 72 2.21 -12.78 7.65
C GLY A 72 3.58 -12.82 8.30
N GLU A 73 4.34 -13.90 8.14
CA GLU A 73 5.71 -14.02 8.64
C GLU A 73 6.62 -13.02 7.90
N GLU A 74 7.44 -12.28 8.64
CA GLU A 74 8.30 -11.22 8.12
C GLU A 74 9.78 -11.57 8.27
N PHE A 75 10.58 -11.24 7.25
CA PHE A 75 12.00 -11.53 7.21
C PHE A 75 12.78 -10.31 6.72
N ASN A 76 13.78 -9.90 7.50
CA ASN A 76 14.73 -8.87 7.11
C ASN A 76 16.07 -9.55 6.77
N LEU A 77 16.49 -9.43 5.51
CA LEU A 77 17.60 -10.16 4.93
C LEU A 77 18.53 -9.18 4.21
N GLN A 78 19.73 -9.65 3.86
CA GLN A 78 20.68 -8.91 3.06
C GLN A 78 21.29 -9.82 2.01
N THR A 79 21.41 -9.35 0.77
CA THR A 79 22.06 -10.10 -0.31
C THR A 79 23.56 -10.23 -0.09
N ASP A 80 24.12 -11.39 -0.45
CA ASP A 80 25.56 -11.61 -0.50
C ASP A 80 26.24 -10.86 -1.68
N THR A 81 27.53 -11.11 -1.89
CA THR A 81 28.32 -10.52 -2.99
C THR A 81 27.88 -10.96 -4.40
N ASN A 82 27.13 -12.07 -4.50
CA ASN A 82 26.53 -12.59 -5.74
C ASN A 82 25.10 -12.07 -5.96
N GLY A 83 24.61 -11.20 -5.07
CA GLY A 83 23.27 -10.64 -5.11
C GLY A 83 22.20 -11.65 -4.71
N VAL A 84 22.56 -12.69 -3.96
CA VAL A 84 21.66 -13.79 -3.58
C VAL A 84 21.31 -13.71 -2.11
N VAL A 85 20.04 -13.98 -1.81
CA VAL A 85 19.57 -14.34 -0.47
C VAL A 85 19.16 -15.81 -0.48
N GLU A 86 19.69 -16.58 0.46
CA GLU A 86 19.22 -17.92 0.78
C GLU A 86 18.35 -17.88 2.04
N ILE A 87 17.14 -18.43 1.95
CA ILE A 87 16.22 -18.52 3.09
C ILE A 87 15.70 -19.95 3.22
N SER A 88 15.61 -20.43 4.46
CA SER A 88 15.12 -21.76 4.81
C SER A 88 14.21 -21.67 6.02
N GLY A 89 13.48 -22.74 6.33
CA GLY A 89 12.56 -22.75 7.48
C GLY A 89 11.20 -22.08 7.22
N ILE A 90 10.97 -21.58 6.00
CA ILE A 90 9.73 -20.92 5.59
C ILE A 90 8.82 -21.87 4.80
N VAL A 91 7.52 -21.57 4.74
CA VAL A 91 6.53 -22.36 4.02
C VAL A 91 6.41 -21.92 2.56
N SER A 92 5.84 -22.79 1.72
CA SER A 92 5.37 -22.41 0.39
C SER A 92 4.27 -21.36 0.50
N ASP A 93 4.47 -20.22 -0.15
CA ASP A 93 3.50 -19.11 -0.16
C ASP A 93 3.87 -18.11 -1.28
N LYS A 94 2.97 -17.17 -1.54
CA LYS A 94 3.33 -15.91 -2.16
C LYS A 94 4.00 -15.02 -1.11
N TYR A 95 5.10 -14.38 -1.49
CA TYR A 95 5.84 -13.47 -0.64
C TYR A 95 5.89 -12.10 -1.29
N MET A 96 5.49 -11.08 -0.55
CA MET A 96 5.81 -9.71 -0.92
C MET A 96 7.30 -9.50 -0.71
N VAL A 97 7.92 -8.84 -1.67
CA VAL A 97 9.35 -8.56 -1.65
C VAL A 97 9.57 -7.07 -1.84
N THR A 98 10.33 -6.49 -0.93
CA THR A 98 10.80 -5.12 -1.00
C THR A 98 12.31 -5.14 -0.84
N ALA A 99 13.00 -4.66 -1.85
CA ALA A 99 14.43 -4.69 -1.96
C ALA A 99 14.94 -3.28 -2.26
N SER A 100 15.95 -2.86 -1.50
CA SER A 100 16.61 -1.59 -1.75
C SER A 100 18.10 -1.65 -1.45
N ARG A 101 18.88 -0.99 -2.30
CA ARG A 101 20.31 -0.75 -2.07
C ARG A 101 20.59 0.72 -2.31
N GLN A 102 20.99 1.43 -1.27
CA GLN A 102 21.41 2.83 -1.41
C GLN A 102 22.76 2.90 -2.13
N MET A 103 22.91 3.86 -3.03
CA MET A 103 24.15 4.14 -3.72
C MET A 103 24.90 5.26 -3.00
N SER A 104 26.15 5.01 -2.61
CA SER A 104 26.98 6.03 -1.97
C SER A 104 27.45 7.09 -2.97
N PRO A 105 27.74 8.32 -2.53
CA PRO A 105 28.26 9.37 -3.42
C PRO A 105 29.55 8.96 -4.16
N ASP A 106 30.39 8.14 -3.54
CA ASP A 106 31.65 7.66 -4.11
C ASP A 106 31.40 6.63 -5.22
N GLU A 107 30.46 5.71 -5.01
CA GLU A 107 30.00 4.79 -6.06
C GLU A 107 29.40 5.56 -7.23
N MET A 108 28.59 6.59 -6.95
CA MET A 108 27.98 7.40 -7.99
C MET A 108 28.99 8.23 -8.78
N GLU A 109 30.08 8.69 -8.16
CA GLU A 109 31.18 9.36 -8.84
C GLU A 109 31.90 8.41 -9.82
N LEU A 110 32.10 7.15 -9.43
CA LEU A 110 32.68 6.13 -10.32
C LEU A 110 31.75 5.79 -11.49
N ILE A 111 30.44 5.77 -11.27
CA ILE A 111 29.45 5.43 -12.30
C ILE A 111 29.22 6.59 -13.28
N THR A 112 29.08 7.81 -12.76
CA THR A 112 28.58 8.97 -13.52
C THR A 112 29.62 10.05 -13.79
N GLY A 113 30.75 10.02 -13.09
CA GLY A 113 31.74 11.10 -13.05
C GLY A 113 31.40 12.25 -12.10
N TYR A 114 30.26 12.19 -11.41
CA TYR A 114 29.81 13.22 -10.48
C TYR A 114 29.42 12.63 -9.12
N ARG A 115 29.75 13.33 -8.04
CA ARG A 115 29.26 12.99 -6.70
C ARG A 115 27.81 13.43 -6.56
N ILE A 116 26.90 12.45 -6.57
CA ILE A 116 25.46 12.67 -6.43
C ILE A 116 24.89 11.80 -5.32
N THR A 117 23.87 12.31 -4.62
CA THR A 117 23.16 11.65 -3.51
C THR A 117 21.78 11.16 -3.96
N ASN A 118 21.05 10.47 -3.09
CA ASN A 118 19.63 10.06 -3.30
C ASN A 118 19.38 9.15 -4.50
N HIS A 119 20.32 8.26 -4.80
CA HIS A 119 20.14 7.20 -5.78
C HIS A 119 20.05 5.85 -5.06
N LYS A 120 19.04 5.06 -5.40
CA LYS A 120 18.91 3.68 -4.92
C LYS A 120 18.63 2.73 -6.08
N LEU A 121 19.06 1.49 -5.95
CA LEU A 121 18.49 0.37 -6.71
C LEU A 121 17.29 -0.17 -5.94
N SER A 122 16.16 -0.40 -6.61
CA SER A 122 14.96 -0.97 -5.99
C SER A 122 14.14 -1.83 -6.95
N ASN A 123 13.43 -2.82 -6.41
CA ASN A 123 12.53 -3.68 -7.18
C ASN A 123 11.18 -2.97 -7.39
N THR A 124 11.09 -2.16 -8.44
CA THR A 124 9.87 -1.37 -8.71
C THR A 124 8.76 -2.20 -9.36
N LYS A 125 9.13 -3.19 -10.19
CA LYS A 125 8.18 -3.98 -11.00
C LYS A 125 7.70 -5.25 -10.33
N VAL A 126 8.60 -6.00 -9.68
CA VAL A 126 8.29 -7.30 -9.08
C VAL A 126 8.21 -7.14 -7.56
N LYS A 127 6.99 -7.02 -7.04
CA LYS A 127 6.71 -6.84 -5.61
C LYS A 127 6.12 -8.09 -4.94
N LEU A 128 5.72 -9.09 -5.72
CA LEU A 128 5.16 -10.36 -5.26
C LEU A 128 5.84 -11.52 -6.00
N ILE A 129 6.32 -12.52 -5.27
CA ILE A 129 6.94 -13.74 -5.80
C ILE A 129 6.28 -14.98 -5.21
N GLU A 130 6.33 -16.12 -5.89
CA GLU A 130 5.83 -17.39 -5.37
C GLU A 130 7.01 -18.30 -4.99
N LEU A 131 7.07 -18.71 -3.73
CA LEU A 131 8.03 -19.69 -3.22
C LEU A 131 7.29 -21.00 -3.00
N ARG A 132 7.77 -22.10 -3.61
CA ARG A 132 7.14 -23.43 -3.49
C ARG A 132 8.15 -24.48 -3.12
N SER A 133 7.83 -25.32 -2.14
CA SER A 133 8.72 -26.33 -1.60
C SER A 133 9.10 -27.42 -2.60
N ASP A 134 8.34 -27.57 -3.68
CA ASP A 134 8.59 -28.47 -4.80
C ASP A 134 9.49 -27.86 -5.90
N PHE A 135 9.90 -26.60 -5.75
CA PHE A 135 10.65 -25.84 -6.73
C PHE A 135 11.94 -25.27 -6.10
N SER A 136 13.09 -25.55 -6.72
CA SER A 136 14.41 -25.20 -6.17
C SER A 136 15.22 -24.24 -7.04
N ASP A 137 14.64 -23.75 -8.14
CA ASP A 137 15.30 -22.77 -8.99
C ASP A 137 15.46 -21.43 -8.28
N THR A 138 16.45 -20.68 -8.74
CA THR A 138 16.68 -19.32 -8.23
C THR A 138 15.69 -18.37 -8.90
N ILE A 139 14.93 -17.64 -8.10
CA ILE A 139 14.05 -16.58 -8.60
C ILE A 139 14.88 -15.33 -8.81
N GLU A 140 14.82 -14.76 -10.02
CA GLU A 140 15.48 -13.48 -10.31
C GLU A 140 14.51 -12.31 -10.15
N ILE A 141 14.93 -11.29 -9.40
CA ILE A 141 14.19 -10.05 -9.20
C ILE A 141 14.97 -8.89 -9.82
N PRO A 142 14.41 -8.21 -10.84
CA PRO A 142 15.05 -7.04 -11.43
C PRO A 142 15.00 -5.85 -10.48
N MET A 143 16.12 -5.13 -10.40
CA MET A 143 16.29 -3.91 -9.64
C MET A 143 16.55 -2.76 -10.63
N ASP A 144 15.73 -1.73 -10.56
CA ASP A 144 15.85 -0.52 -11.38
C ASP A 144 16.45 0.63 -10.56
N VAL A 145 17.05 1.61 -11.24
CA VAL A 145 17.50 2.85 -10.59
C VAL A 145 16.29 3.70 -10.26
N VAL A 146 16.21 4.09 -9.00
CA VAL A 146 15.26 5.08 -8.49
C VAL A 146 16.06 6.31 -8.09
N ILE A 147 15.74 7.43 -8.75
CA ILE A 147 16.38 8.74 -8.54
C ILE A 147 15.42 9.58 -7.71
N GLY A 148 15.84 9.97 -6.51
CA GLY A 148 14.96 10.68 -5.58
C GLY A 148 13.77 9.84 -5.11
N GLY A 149 12.76 10.51 -4.57
CA GLY A 149 11.44 9.96 -4.29
C GLY A 149 10.37 10.85 -4.91
N SER A 150 9.09 10.47 -4.81
CA SER A 150 8.01 11.36 -5.23
C SER A 150 8.17 12.72 -4.53
N PRO A 151 8.05 13.87 -5.23
CA PRO A 151 8.24 15.17 -4.60
C PRO A 151 7.23 15.40 -3.45
N ILE A 152 6.07 14.76 -3.55
CA ILE A 152 4.99 14.80 -2.58
C ILE A 152 4.51 13.38 -2.27
N VAL A 153 4.32 13.10 -1.00
CA VAL A 153 3.86 11.80 -0.51
C VAL A 153 2.72 12.00 0.47
N ILE A 154 1.86 11.00 0.61
CA ILE A 154 0.86 10.90 1.66
C ILE A 154 1.59 10.64 2.98
N SER A 155 1.49 11.58 3.91
CA SER A 155 2.13 11.51 5.24
C SER A 155 1.25 10.84 6.28
N GLU A 156 -0.06 11.11 6.26
CA GLU A 156 -0.98 10.58 7.26
C GLU A 156 -2.37 10.35 6.66
N ILE A 157 -3.01 9.26 7.08
CA ILE A 157 -4.42 8.97 6.81
C ILE A 157 -5.11 8.74 8.15
N TYR A 158 -6.16 9.53 8.40
CA TYR A 158 -7.06 9.32 9.53
C TYR A 158 -8.45 8.96 8.99
N ALA A 159 -8.83 7.69 9.13
CA ALA A 159 -10.01 7.14 8.47
C ALA A 159 -11.04 6.50 9.43
N CYS A 160 -10.63 6.17 10.65
CA CYS A 160 -11.45 5.34 11.54
C CYS A 160 -12.33 6.13 12.52
N GLY A 161 -12.23 7.46 12.60
CA GLY A 161 -13.05 8.28 13.49
C GLY A 161 -12.69 8.17 14.99
N PRO A 162 -13.32 8.99 15.84
CA PRO A 162 -12.87 9.26 17.20
C PRO A 162 -13.55 8.35 18.24
N PRO A 163 -12.93 8.11 19.40
CA PRO A 163 -13.50 7.25 20.42
C PRO A 163 -14.58 7.96 21.24
N GLY A 164 -15.66 7.21 21.52
CA GLY A 164 -16.71 7.64 22.45
C GLY A 164 -17.74 8.60 21.87
N SER A 165 -17.84 8.71 20.54
CA SER A 165 -18.74 9.65 19.86
C SER A 165 -19.77 8.99 18.93
N GLY A 166 -20.05 7.70 19.14
CA GLY A 166 -21.01 6.95 18.32
C GLY A 166 -20.52 6.78 16.88
N LEU A 167 -21.43 6.89 15.90
CA LEU A 167 -21.12 6.82 14.48
C LEU A 167 -20.65 8.18 13.94
N TYR A 168 -19.57 8.72 14.50
CA TYR A 168 -18.99 9.98 14.07
C TYR A 168 -17.82 9.72 13.10
N TYR A 169 -17.96 10.17 11.86
CA TYR A 169 -17.01 9.86 10.78
C TYR A 169 -16.63 11.08 9.92
N HIS A 170 -17.04 12.28 10.32
CA HIS A 170 -16.80 13.53 9.60
C HIS A 170 -15.38 14.08 9.78
N ASP A 171 -14.62 13.52 10.73
CA ASP A 171 -13.30 14.01 11.12
C ASP A 171 -12.15 13.38 10.34
N LYS A 172 -12.43 12.69 9.23
CA LYS A 172 -11.40 12.02 8.43
C LYS A 172 -10.58 13.04 7.65
N TYR A 173 -9.34 12.65 7.35
CA TYR A 173 -8.49 13.42 6.46
C TYR A 173 -7.42 12.56 5.79
N VAL A 174 -6.88 13.10 4.70
CA VAL A 174 -5.59 12.70 4.14
C VAL A 174 -4.64 13.89 4.23
N GLU A 175 -3.38 13.61 4.55
CA GLU A 175 -2.33 14.61 4.62
C GLU A 175 -1.23 14.28 3.62
N VAL A 176 -0.73 15.31 2.94
CA VAL A 176 0.42 15.22 2.04
C VAL A 176 1.60 16.04 2.57
N TYR A 177 2.81 15.62 2.23
CA TYR A 177 4.06 16.22 2.70
C TYR A 177 5.03 16.47 1.54
N ASN A 178 5.62 17.67 1.51
CA ASN A 178 6.72 17.98 0.59
C ASN A 178 8.05 17.51 1.19
N GLN A 179 8.56 16.39 0.67
CA GLN A 179 9.84 15.81 1.10
C GLN A 179 11.06 16.32 0.32
N THR A 180 10.87 17.24 -0.61
CA THR A 180 11.95 17.87 -1.38
C THR A 180 12.58 19.05 -0.63
N ASP A 181 13.65 19.61 -1.19
CA ASP A 181 14.30 20.85 -0.78
C ASP A 181 13.83 22.07 -1.60
N SER A 182 12.79 21.89 -2.43
CA SER A 182 12.21 22.93 -3.28
C SER A 182 10.71 23.12 -3.02
N VAL A 183 10.14 24.24 -3.46
CA VAL A 183 8.69 24.46 -3.38
C VAL A 183 7.99 23.54 -4.38
N VAL A 184 6.97 22.81 -3.92
CA VAL A 184 6.06 22.03 -4.75
C VAL A 184 4.71 22.74 -4.79
N TYR A 185 4.05 22.80 -5.94
CA TYR A 185 2.71 23.38 -6.05
C TYR A 185 1.66 22.28 -6.05
N LEU A 186 0.66 22.41 -5.19
CA LEU A 186 -0.43 21.43 -5.06
C LEU A 186 -1.43 21.51 -6.20
N ASP A 187 -1.54 22.67 -6.85
CA ASP A 187 -2.48 22.99 -7.92
C ASP A 187 -2.67 21.82 -8.89
N GLY A 188 -3.91 21.34 -9.03
CA GLY A 188 -4.28 20.28 -9.96
C GLY A 188 -3.64 18.91 -9.72
N ILE A 189 -3.08 18.64 -8.53
CA ILE A 189 -2.84 17.26 -8.11
C ILE A 189 -4.21 16.60 -7.85
N ILE A 190 -4.37 15.37 -8.32
CA ILE A 190 -5.55 14.54 -8.10
C ILE A 190 -5.39 13.78 -6.78
N VAL A 191 -6.45 13.73 -5.98
CA VAL A 191 -6.65 12.78 -4.89
C VAL A 191 -7.78 11.84 -5.30
N ALA A 192 -7.51 10.55 -5.34
CA ALA A 192 -8.49 9.55 -5.77
C ALA A 192 -8.60 8.39 -4.80
N VAL A 193 -9.83 7.97 -4.51
CA VAL A 193 -10.11 6.75 -3.73
C VAL A 193 -10.21 5.57 -4.69
N VAL A 194 -9.40 4.54 -4.47
CA VAL A 194 -9.36 3.34 -5.31
C VAL A 194 -10.68 2.59 -5.18
N TYR A 195 -11.27 2.21 -6.31
CA TYR A 195 -12.55 1.55 -6.36
C TYR A 195 -12.40 0.02 -6.40
N ALA A 196 -13.13 -0.63 -5.49
CA ALA A 196 -13.49 -2.04 -5.56
C ALA A 196 -14.88 -2.23 -4.94
N SER A 197 -15.55 -3.34 -5.28
CA SER A 197 -16.84 -3.70 -4.70
C SER A 197 -16.91 -5.20 -4.47
N SER A 198 -16.87 -5.60 -3.20
CA SER A 198 -17.14 -7.00 -2.82
C SER A 198 -18.56 -7.43 -3.16
N TYR A 199 -19.53 -6.51 -3.04
CA TYR A 199 -20.94 -6.77 -3.39
C TYR A 199 -21.12 -7.10 -4.88
N LEU A 200 -20.42 -6.38 -5.76
CA LEU A 200 -20.48 -6.62 -7.21
C LEU A 200 -19.40 -7.61 -7.70
N GLY A 201 -18.54 -8.11 -6.82
CA GLY A 201 -17.40 -8.96 -7.18
C GLY A 201 -16.37 -8.24 -8.07
N GLN A 202 -16.25 -6.92 -7.95
CA GLN A 202 -15.34 -6.09 -8.75
C GLN A 202 -14.07 -5.78 -7.96
N ASN A 203 -12.92 -6.24 -8.46
CA ASN A 203 -11.60 -5.84 -7.99
C ASN A 203 -10.69 -5.70 -9.21
N TYR A 204 -10.02 -4.56 -9.34
CA TYR A 204 -9.16 -4.19 -10.47
C TYR A 204 -7.68 -4.18 -10.08
N VAL A 205 -7.30 -4.83 -8.97
CA VAL A 205 -5.91 -4.91 -8.47
C VAL A 205 -4.92 -5.41 -9.52
N ASP A 206 -5.35 -6.30 -10.43
CA ASP A 206 -4.53 -6.89 -11.49
C ASP A 206 -4.60 -6.14 -12.83
N ASP A 207 -5.30 -4.99 -12.90
CA ASP A 207 -5.21 -4.14 -14.10
C ASP A 207 -3.75 -3.71 -14.32
N PRO A 208 -3.19 -3.84 -15.53
CA PRO A 208 -1.77 -3.57 -15.75
C PRO A 208 -1.43 -2.08 -15.89
N GLU A 209 -2.41 -1.21 -16.10
CA GLU A 209 -2.18 0.17 -16.55
C GLU A 209 -2.90 1.23 -15.72
N PHE A 210 -4.03 0.91 -15.11
CA PHE A 210 -4.94 1.88 -14.54
C PHE A 210 -5.33 1.61 -13.09
N VAL A 211 -5.43 2.69 -12.31
CA VAL A 211 -6.20 2.74 -11.08
C VAL A 211 -7.64 3.09 -11.45
N HIS A 212 -8.58 2.30 -10.97
CA HIS A 212 -10.00 2.55 -11.13
C HIS A 212 -10.52 3.36 -9.93
N SER A 213 -11.29 4.42 -10.16
CA SER A 213 -11.82 5.26 -9.09
C SER A 213 -13.26 5.71 -9.31
N LYS A 214 -14.02 5.82 -8.21
CA LYS A 214 -15.35 6.46 -8.16
C LYS A 214 -15.40 7.70 -7.26
N SER A 215 -14.23 8.20 -6.84
CA SER A 215 -14.08 9.44 -6.08
C SER A 215 -12.77 10.08 -6.51
N VAL A 216 -12.86 11.11 -7.35
CA VAL A 216 -11.74 11.84 -7.94
C VAL A 216 -11.93 13.32 -7.66
N TRP A 217 -10.96 13.89 -6.98
CA TRP A 217 -10.93 15.28 -6.54
C TRP A 217 -9.60 15.90 -6.92
N ILE A 218 -9.55 17.22 -7.13
CA ILE A 218 -8.31 17.92 -7.46
C ILE A 218 -8.10 19.12 -6.55
N PHE A 219 -6.83 19.38 -6.21
CA PHE A 219 -6.47 20.64 -5.59
C PHE A 219 -6.78 21.79 -6.56
N PRO A 220 -7.40 22.89 -6.09
CA PRO A 220 -7.69 24.05 -6.93
C PRO A 220 -6.40 24.78 -7.36
N GLY A 221 -6.54 25.78 -8.24
CA GLY A 221 -5.46 26.68 -8.64
C GLY A 221 -4.99 26.52 -10.09
N ASN A 222 -4.20 27.48 -10.55
CA ASN A 222 -3.77 27.63 -11.94
C ASN A 222 -2.30 27.22 -12.19
N GLY A 223 -1.66 26.61 -11.18
CA GLY A 223 -0.32 26.03 -11.28
C GLY A 223 0.69 26.63 -10.31
N THR A 224 0.39 27.78 -9.70
CA THR A 224 1.27 28.45 -8.74
C THR A 224 0.54 29.04 -7.53
N ASP A 225 -0.74 28.72 -7.34
CA ASP A 225 -1.58 29.36 -6.32
C ASP A 225 -1.37 28.75 -4.94
N TYR A 226 -1.02 27.46 -4.86
CA TYR A 226 -0.90 26.72 -3.60
C TYR A 226 0.50 26.10 -3.42
N PRO A 227 1.51 26.92 -3.05
CA PRO A 227 2.84 26.42 -2.73
C PRO A 227 2.83 25.61 -1.43
N LEU A 228 3.56 24.50 -1.44
CA LEU A 228 3.93 23.71 -0.28
C LEU A 228 5.45 23.77 -0.14
N TYR A 229 5.94 24.41 0.92
CA TYR A 229 7.38 24.61 1.12
C TYR A 229 8.08 23.31 1.57
N PRO A 230 9.42 23.21 1.42
CA PRO A 230 10.19 22.08 1.91
C PRO A 230 9.86 21.73 3.38
N GLY A 231 9.44 20.50 3.62
CA GLY A 231 9.10 20.02 4.95
C GLY A 231 7.74 20.48 5.49
N GLU A 232 6.89 21.08 4.66
CA GLU A 232 5.51 21.40 5.03
C GLU A 232 4.54 20.25 4.75
N PHE A 233 3.51 20.21 5.59
CA PHE A 233 2.35 19.35 5.48
C PHE A 233 1.17 20.12 4.92
N ALA A 234 0.27 19.43 4.23
CA ALA A 234 -1.04 19.95 3.84
C ALA A 234 -2.10 18.90 4.11
N VAL A 235 -2.97 19.20 5.07
CA VAL A 235 -4.14 18.38 5.38
C VAL A 235 -5.29 18.77 4.45
N CYS A 236 -5.97 17.75 3.93
CA CYS A 236 -7.26 17.86 3.26
C CYS A 236 -8.31 17.09 4.07
N ALA A 237 -9.21 17.80 4.74
CA ALA A 237 -10.24 17.23 5.62
C ALA A 237 -11.49 16.80 4.86
N GLU A 238 -12.24 15.84 5.38
CA GLU A 238 -13.63 15.55 4.97
C GLU A 238 -14.48 16.81 5.21
N ASP A 239 -14.64 17.22 6.48
CA ASP A 239 -15.19 18.53 6.86
C ASP A 239 -14.13 19.32 7.63
N ALA A 240 -13.77 20.54 7.21
CA ALA A 240 -12.77 21.33 7.91
C ALA A 240 -13.37 22.13 9.08
N ILE A 241 -13.79 21.46 10.15
CA ILE A 241 -14.35 22.11 11.35
C ILE A 241 -13.63 21.69 12.65
N ASP A 242 -13.96 22.35 13.76
CA ASP A 242 -13.55 21.86 15.07
C ASP A 242 -14.50 20.74 15.54
N HIS A 243 -14.13 19.49 15.20
CA HIS A 243 -14.93 18.31 15.52
C HIS A 243 -15.05 18.05 17.01
N ARG A 244 -14.17 18.61 17.86
CA ARG A 244 -14.20 18.43 19.32
C ARG A 244 -15.51 18.90 19.94
N THR A 245 -16.21 19.83 19.28
CA THR A 245 -17.53 20.31 19.68
C THR A 245 -18.58 19.18 19.69
N ASN A 246 -18.52 18.29 18.71
CA ASN A 246 -19.48 17.17 18.56
C ASN A 246 -18.90 15.85 19.07
N ALA A 247 -17.57 15.68 18.97
CA ALA A 247 -16.83 14.50 19.34
C ALA A 247 -15.61 14.88 20.19
N PRO A 248 -15.72 14.97 21.53
CA PRO A 248 -14.69 15.56 22.40
C PRO A 248 -13.28 14.96 22.32
N ASN A 249 -13.14 13.73 21.79
CA ASN A 249 -11.85 13.06 21.59
C ASN A 249 -11.35 13.12 20.14
N SER A 250 -11.97 13.93 19.29
CA SER A 250 -11.62 14.13 17.88
C SER A 250 -10.57 15.23 17.70
N VAL A 251 -10.29 15.56 16.44
CA VAL A 251 -9.33 16.56 15.97
C VAL A 251 -9.99 17.91 15.72
N ASP A 252 -9.15 18.94 15.68
CA ASP A 252 -9.53 20.26 15.20
C ASP A 252 -8.99 20.43 13.79
N LEU A 253 -9.87 20.39 12.78
CA LEU A 253 -9.52 20.57 11.38
C LEU A 253 -9.94 21.95 10.86
N SER A 254 -10.38 22.87 11.72
CA SER A 254 -10.96 24.16 11.30
C SER A 254 -10.00 25.13 10.60
N ASN A 255 -8.70 24.84 10.62
CA ASN A 255 -7.64 25.68 10.06
C ASN A 255 -6.71 24.93 9.10
N VAL A 256 -7.13 23.78 8.57
CA VAL A 256 -6.35 22.99 7.61
C VAL A 256 -6.27 23.68 6.25
N LYS A 257 -5.44 23.15 5.34
CA LYS A 257 -5.23 23.79 4.03
C LYS A 257 -6.41 23.62 3.08
N PHE A 258 -7.12 22.50 3.12
CA PHE A 258 -8.23 22.19 2.20
C PHE A 258 -9.30 21.32 2.84
N GLU A 259 -10.49 21.29 2.23
CA GLU A 259 -11.55 20.33 2.53
C GLU A 259 -12.21 19.75 1.28
N PHE A 260 -12.88 18.60 1.42
CA PHE A 260 -13.60 17.92 0.35
C PHE A 260 -15.11 18.22 0.35
N TYR A 261 -15.45 19.51 0.43
CA TYR A 261 -16.84 19.95 0.46
C TYR A 261 -17.64 19.54 -0.80
N LYS A 262 -18.80 18.91 -0.59
CA LYS A 262 -19.78 18.55 -1.61
C LYS A 262 -20.95 19.53 -1.63
N ASP A 263 -20.86 20.47 -2.56
CA ASP A 263 -21.90 21.47 -2.88
C ASP A 263 -23.25 20.90 -3.36
N ASP A 264 -23.30 19.63 -3.74
CA ASP A 264 -24.48 18.91 -4.24
C ASP A 264 -25.12 17.96 -3.22
N ALA A 265 -24.71 18.06 -1.95
CA ALA A 265 -25.15 17.21 -0.85
C ALA A 265 -25.33 18.00 0.45
N PRO A 266 -25.99 17.42 1.48
CA PRO A 266 -26.12 18.05 2.79
C PRO A 266 -24.80 17.93 3.58
N ASP A 267 -23.75 18.57 3.06
CA ASP A 267 -22.38 18.61 3.59
C ASP A 267 -22.11 19.96 4.30
N ILE A 268 -21.16 19.99 5.23
CA ILE A 268 -20.79 21.17 6.00
C ILE A 268 -19.59 21.85 5.34
N ASP A 269 -19.80 23.08 4.87
CA ASP A 269 -18.74 23.94 4.31
C ASP A 269 -18.12 24.82 5.40
N ASN A 270 -16.80 24.87 5.49
CA ASN A 270 -16.08 25.93 6.18
C ASN A 270 -15.59 26.96 5.15
N PRO A 271 -16.27 28.11 4.99
CA PRO A 271 -15.93 29.09 3.95
C PRO A 271 -14.56 29.76 4.15
N SER A 272 -13.87 29.51 5.27
CA SER A 272 -12.50 29.99 5.50
C SER A 272 -11.43 29.02 4.99
N VAL A 273 -11.80 27.79 4.61
CA VAL A 273 -10.92 26.75 4.10
C VAL A 273 -11.21 26.55 2.60
N PRO A 274 -10.19 26.57 1.73
CA PRO A 274 -10.39 26.30 0.30
C PRO A 274 -10.93 24.90 0.00
N ASN A 275 -11.95 24.84 -0.85
CA ASN A 275 -12.55 23.58 -1.29
C ASN A 275 -11.74 22.90 -2.39
N MET A 276 -11.56 21.59 -2.27
CA MET A 276 -11.13 20.72 -3.37
C MET A 276 -12.18 20.74 -4.48
N ILE A 277 -11.74 20.62 -5.73
CA ILE A 277 -12.65 20.56 -6.87
C ILE A 277 -13.05 19.10 -7.10
N LYS A 278 -14.34 18.82 -6.93
CA LYS A 278 -14.96 17.52 -7.22
C LYS A 278 -15.01 17.28 -8.73
N ILE A 279 -14.29 16.27 -9.21
CA ILE A 279 -14.40 15.83 -10.61
C ILE A 279 -15.49 14.77 -10.73
N TYR A 280 -15.50 13.81 -9.82
CA TYR A 280 -16.50 12.76 -9.78
C TYR A 280 -16.56 12.13 -8.40
N GLN A 281 -17.76 11.95 -7.85
CA GLN A 281 -18.00 11.04 -6.74
C GLN A 281 -19.36 10.37 -6.94
N SER A 282 -19.40 9.03 -6.98
CA SER A 282 -20.63 8.33 -7.38
C SER A 282 -21.74 8.32 -6.32
N ALA A 283 -21.40 8.50 -5.04
CA ALA A 283 -22.33 8.39 -3.91
C ALA A 283 -21.77 9.08 -2.65
N GLY A 284 -22.59 9.14 -1.60
CA GLY A 284 -22.22 9.73 -0.30
C GLY A 284 -22.58 11.21 -0.19
N ASN A 285 -22.86 11.65 1.04
CA ASN A 285 -23.10 13.06 1.32
C ASN A 285 -21.77 13.81 1.45
N ASP A 286 -20.82 13.22 2.19
CA ASP A 286 -19.48 13.74 2.43
C ASP A 286 -18.45 13.05 1.50
N TRP A 287 -17.18 13.46 1.57
CA TRP A 287 -16.10 12.73 0.91
C TRP A 287 -15.91 11.34 1.52
N LEU A 288 -16.10 10.31 0.69
CA LEU A 288 -16.19 8.95 1.18
C LEU A 288 -14.87 8.19 1.00
N ILE A 289 -14.06 8.15 2.06
CA ILE A 289 -13.01 7.14 2.22
C ILE A 289 -13.49 5.99 3.11
N GLY A 290 -12.98 4.79 2.86
CA GLY A 290 -13.27 3.63 3.70
C GLY A 290 -12.62 3.78 5.08
N GLY A 291 -13.26 3.28 6.14
CA GLY A 291 -12.73 3.41 7.51
C GLY A 291 -11.65 2.39 7.83
N GLU A 292 -12.05 1.14 8.10
CA GLU A 292 -11.10 0.07 8.45
C GLU A 292 -10.27 -0.43 7.25
N GLN A 293 -10.74 -0.18 6.02
CA GLN A 293 -10.04 -0.58 4.80
C GLN A 293 -10.32 0.41 3.66
N GLY A 294 -9.35 0.59 2.78
CA GLY A 294 -9.44 1.47 1.62
C GLY A 294 -8.06 1.68 1.01
N ALA A 295 -8.03 2.36 -0.14
CA ALA A 295 -6.78 2.81 -0.74
C ALA A 295 -6.96 4.18 -1.38
N ILE A 296 -5.93 5.01 -1.27
CA ILE A 296 -5.90 6.37 -1.80
C ILE A 296 -4.66 6.49 -2.68
N VAL A 297 -4.81 7.15 -3.83
CA VAL A 297 -3.69 7.55 -4.67
C VAL A 297 -3.70 9.06 -4.87
N ILE A 298 -2.51 9.65 -4.95
CA ILE A 298 -2.32 10.99 -5.48
C ILE A 298 -1.66 10.90 -6.85
N ALA A 299 -2.13 11.70 -7.81
CA ALA A 299 -1.67 11.65 -9.19
C ALA A 299 -1.58 13.04 -9.82
N LYS A 300 -0.79 13.19 -10.88
CA LYS A 300 -0.66 14.46 -11.60
C LYS A 300 -0.74 14.26 -13.10
N MET A 301 -1.88 14.65 -13.68
CA MET A 301 -2.13 14.61 -15.12
C MET A 301 -3.13 15.70 -15.54
N PRO A 302 -3.23 16.02 -16.83
CA PRO A 302 -4.33 16.86 -17.32
C PRO A 302 -5.66 16.19 -17.06
N VAL A 303 -6.53 16.84 -16.27
CA VAL A 303 -7.83 16.29 -15.84
C VAL A 303 -8.73 15.96 -17.03
N ASP A 304 -8.68 16.77 -18.10
CA ASP A 304 -9.41 16.52 -19.35
C ASP A 304 -8.95 15.25 -20.10
N SER A 305 -7.82 14.66 -19.70
CA SER A 305 -7.33 13.38 -20.24
C SER A 305 -7.84 12.16 -19.47
N LEU A 306 -8.61 12.34 -18.39
CA LEU A 306 -9.20 11.22 -17.65
C LEU A 306 -10.19 10.47 -18.54
N GLN A 307 -10.11 9.14 -18.49
CA GLN A 307 -10.95 8.27 -19.30
C GLN A 307 -12.02 7.60 -18.44
N TRP A 308 -13.22 7.44 -19.00
CA TRP A 308 -14.31 6.73 -18.36
C TRP A 308 -14.23 5.23 -18.65
N PHE A 309 -14.50 4.43 -17.63
CA PHE A 309 -14.77 3.00 -17.71
C PHE A 309 -16.07 2.70 -16.98
N GLY A 310 -17.18 2.64 -17.71
CA GLY A 310 -18.51 2.56 -17.10
C GLY A 310 -18.77 3.80 -16.24
N ASP A 311 -18.95 3.60 -14.94
CA ASP A 311 -19.16 4.65 -13.93
C ASP A 311 -17.91 4.91 -13.08
N GLN A 312 -16.72 4.70 -13.66
CA GLN A 312 -15.41 4.87 -13.02
C GLN A 312 -14.53 5.78 -13.88
N LEU A 313 -13.61 6.49 -13.25
CA LEU A 313 -12.52 7.21 -13.90
C LEU A 313 -11.22 6.40 -13.79
N LEU A 314 -10.48 6.34 -14.89
CA LEU A 314 -9.20 5.64 -15.00
C LEU A 314 -8.03 6.62 -14.79
N ILE A 315 -7.13 6.27 -13.87
CA ILE A 315 -5.89 7.01 -13.60
C ILE A 315 -4.71 6.14 -14.02
N PRO A 316 -3.97 6.48 -15.09
CA PRO A 316 -2.81 5.70 -15.53
C PRO A 316 -1.71 5.67 -14.47
N TYR A 317 -1.09 4.51 -14.24
CA TYR A 317 -0.03 4.32 -13.24
C TYR A 317 1.14 5.29 -13.42
N ARG A 318 1.49 5.62 -14.66
CA ARG A 318 2.57 6.58 -14.97
C ARG A 318 2.35 8.00 -14.41
N TYR A 319 1.12 8.34 -14.02
CA TYR A 319 0.79 9.63 -13.43
C TYR A 319 0.58 9.56 -11.92
N VAL A 320 0.59 8.37 -11.31
CA VAL A 320 0.52 8.20 -9.87
C VAL A 320 1.83 8.69 -9.25
N LEU A 321 1.72 9.60 -8.30
CA LEU A 321 2.83 10.14 -7.53
C LEU A 321 3.07 9.29 -6.28
N ASP A 322 2.01 8.91 -5.59
CA ASP A 322 2.05 8.06 -4.39
C ASP A 322 0.71 7.35 -4.20
N GLY A 323 0.72 6.21 -3.51
CA GLY A 323 -0.46 5.40 -3.24
C GLY A 323 -0.32 4.62 -1.95
N VAL A 324 -1.37 4.62 -1.15
CA VAL A 324 -1.41 3.97 0.16
C VAL A 324 -2.66 3.13 0.27
N GLU A 325 -2.46 1.85 0.61
CA GLU A 325 -3.53 0.94 0.94
C GLU A 325 -3.53 0.58 2.43
N TYR A 326 -4.71 0.56 3.03
CA TYR A 326 -4.93 0.13 4.40
C TYR A 326 -6.03 -0.93 4.46
N LEU A 327 -5.84 -1.93 5.32
CA LEU A 327 -6.74 -3.06 5.45
C LEU A 327 -7.16 -3.26 6.91
N LYS A 328 -8.32 -3.89 7.09
CA LYS A 328 -8.81 -4.29 8.42
C LYS A 328 -7.84 -5.23 9.12
N ASP A 329 -7.26 -6.14 8.34
CA ASP A 329 -6.15 -6.98 8.73
C ASP A 329 -5.03 -6.77 7.69
N PRO A 330 -3.97 -5.99 8.01
CA PRO A 330 -2.85 -5.73 7.10
C PRO A 330 -2.02 -6.98 6.74
N MET A 331 -2.36 -8.13 7.32
CA MET A 331 -1.77 -9.42 6.97
C MET A 331 -2.59 -10.13 5.88
N LYS A 332 -3.82 -9.68 5.59
CA LYS A 332 -4.73 -10.29 4.62
C LYS A 332 -4.68 -9.63 3.25
N LEU A 333 -3.51 -9.73 2.63
CA LEU A 333 -3.17 -9.02 1.40
C LEU A 333 -3.93 -9.55 0.18
N GLU A 334 -4.53 -10.74 0.26
CA GLU A 334 -5.51 -11.21 -0.72
C GLU A 334 -6.72 -10.27 -0.86
N ASN A 335 -6.95 -9.38 0.12
CA ASN A 335 -8.01 -8.38 0.08
C ASN A 335 -7.56 -7.04 -0.53
N LYS A 336 -6.30 -6.94 -1.02
CA LYS A 336 -5.81 -5.72 -1.66
C LYS A 336 -6.64 -5.36 -2.90
N ILE A 337 -6.78 -4.06 -3.10
CA ILE A 337 -7.48 -3.43 -4.23
C ILE A 337 -6.56 -2.49 -5.01
N LEU A 338 -5.42 -2.08 -4.43
CA LEU A 338 -4.39 -1.30 -5.11
C LEU A 338 -3.30 -2.21 -5.65
N ASN A 339 -2.93 -2.01 -6.91
CA ASN A 339 -1.94 -2.81 -7.59
C ASN A 339 -0.60 -2.83 -6.83
N HIS A 340 -0.01 -4.02 -6.71
CA HIS A 340 1.21 -4.27 -5.96
C HIS A 340 2.42 -3.45 -6.41
N SER A 341 2.44 -2.97 -7.67
CA SER A 341 3.50 -2.09 -8.17
C SER A 341 3.43 -0.67 -7.61
N ILE A 342 2.24 -0.20 -7.22
CA ILE A 342 2.03 1.10 -6.56
C ILE A 342 2.25 0.93 -5.05
N ASP A 343 1.60 -0.04 -4.44
CA ASP A 343 1.77 -0.36 -3.03
C ASP A 343 1.86 -1.88 -2.87
N GLY A 344 3.06 -2.37 -2.57
CA GLY A 344 3.34 -3.78 -2.40
C GLY A 344 2.56 -4.40 -1.25
N GLY A 345 2.28 -3.65 -0.18
CA GLY A 345 1.67 -4.16 1.05
C GLY A 345 0.44 -3.37 1.48
N ALA A 346 0.22 -3.31 2.79
CA ALA A 346 -0.84 -2.51 3.39
C ALA A 346 -0.47 -2.08 4.80
N THR A 347 -0.98 -0.92 5.22
CA THR A 347 -1.04 -0.48 6.62
C THR A 347 -2.44 -0.75 7.19
N GLY A 348 -2.79 -0.17 8.34
CA GLY A 348 -4.12 -0.29 8.95
C GLY A 348 -4.15 -1.20 10.17
N GLY A 349 -5.12 -2.11 10.25
CA GLY A 349 -5.39 -2.87 11.48
C GLY A 349 -6.08 -2.04 12.56
N ILE A 350 -6.74 -0.95 12.14
CA ILE A 350 -7.41 0.00 13.01
C ILE A 350 -8.90 -0.29 12.99
N GLN A 351 -9.47 -0.56 14.17
CA GLN A 351 -10.92 -0.65 14.33
C GLN A 351 -11.56 0.74 14.28
N PHE A 352 -12.81 0.79 13.83
CA PHE A 352 -13.60 2.02 13.90
C PHE A 352 -13.61 2.64 15.31
N TYR A 353 -13.67 3.97 15.33
CA TYR A 353 -13.85 4.83 16.50
C TYR A 353 -12.76 4.66 17.56
N THR A 354 -11.52 4.50 17.12
CA THR A 354 -10.36 4.39 18.02
C THR A 354 -9.57 5.69 18.15
N GLY A 355 -9.76 6.66 17.26
CA GLY A 355 -8.97 7.90 17.21
C GLY A 355 -7.51 7.68 16.83
N LYS A 356 -7.20 6.58 16.15
CA LYS A 356 -5.87 6.24 15.64
C LYS A 356 -5.78 6.56 14.15
N SER A 357 -4.57 6.83 13.68
CA SER A 357 -4.25 7.10 12.28
C SER A 357 -3.06 6.28 11.81
N MET A 358 -2.88 6.22 10.50
CA MET A 358 -1.74 5.61 9.83
C MET A 358 -0.82 6.73 9.37
N GLU A 359 0.39 6.79 9.92
CA GLU A 359 1.36 7.83 9.61
C GLU A 359 2.66 7.23 9.06
N ARG A 360 3.19 7.85 8.01
CA ARG A 360 4.40 7.40 7.31
C ARG A 360 5.63 7.64 8.17
N ILE A 361 6.53 6.67 8.25
CA ILE A 361 7.73 6.70 9.08
C ILE A 361 8.69 7.79 8.59
N ALA A 362 9.05 8.73 9.46
CA ALA A 362 10.13 9.69 9.18
C ALA A 362 11.54 9.08 9.29
N LEU A 363 12.36 9.38 8.29
CA LEU A 363 13.81 9.18 8.27
C LEU A 363 14.52 10.52 8.43
N ASN A 364 15.72 10.48 9.00
CA ASN A 364 16.63 11.63 9.02
C ASN A 364 17.70 11.44 7.94
N VAL A 365 17.65 12.27 6.90
CA VAL A 365 18.63 12.30 5.81
C VAL A 365 19.30 13.66 5.83
N GLU A 366 20.58 13.70 6.20
CA GLU A 366 21.39 14.93 6.25
C GLU A 366 20.75 16.06 7.09
N GLY A 367 20.09 15.70 8.20
CA GLY A 367 19.42 16.67 9.09
C GLY A 367 18.01 17.08 8.65
N ARG A 368 17.56 16.62 7.47
CA ARG A 368 16.19 16.84 6.97
C ARG A 368 15.32 15.63 7.25
N MET A 369 14.01 15.90 7.41
CA MET A 369 13.00 14.85 7.52
C MET A 369 12.57 14.43 6.11
N VAL A 370 12.75 13.15 5.80
CA VAL A 370 12.26 12.52 4.58
C VAL A 370 11.38 11.36 5.01
N LEU A 371 10.20 11.20 4.41
CA LEU A 371 9.32 10.10 4.79
C LEU A 371 9.73 8.84 4.04
N LYS A 372 9.68 7.70 4.71
CA LYS A 372 10.05 6.41 4.13
C LYS A 372 9.06 6.03 3.03
N ASP A 373 9.58 5.67 1.87
CA ASP A 373 8.79 5.34 0.69
C ASP A 373 9.48 4.24 -0.13
N ASP A 374 9.08 3.00 0.13
CA ASP A 374 9.54 1.81 -0.59
C ASP A 374 8.42 1.22 -1.47
N ASN A 375 7.36 1.99 -1.70
CA ASN A 375 6.11 1.57 -2.32
C ASN A 375 5.57 0.32 -1.62
N ASN A 376 5.58 0.32 -0.29
CA ASN A 376 5.09 -0.78 0.53
C ASN A 376 4.64 -0.28 1.91
N SER A 377 3.33 -0.06 2.06
CA SER A 377 2.73 0.47 3.27
C SER A 377 2.96 -0.37 4.53
N SER A 378 3.22 -1.68 4.40
CA SER A 378 3.59 -2.53 5.56
C SER A 378 4.94 -2.15 6.17
N THR A 379 5.80 -1.45 5.44
CA THR A 379 7.11 -1.00 5.91
C THR A 379 7.24 0.51 5.98
N ASP A 380 6.35 1.25 5.31
CA ASP A 380 6.41 2.70 5.18
C ASP A 380 5.58 3.40 6.26
N PHE A 381 4.58 2.73 6.85
CA PHE A 381 3.65 3.34 7.80
C PHE A 381 3.68 2.66 9.18
N VAL A 382 3.31 3.43 10.19
CA VAL A 382 3.01 2.97 11.55
C VAL A 382 1.62 3.44 11.97
N VAL A 383 0.98 2.70 12.86
CA VAL A 383 -0.26 3.14 13.51
C VAL A 383 0.10 3.96 14.75
N ILE A 384 -0.30 5.23 14.76
CA ILE A 384 -0.12 6.12 15.90
C ILE A 384 -1.40 6.19 16.75
N GLN A 385 -1.24 6.52 18.04
CA GLN A 385 -2.36 6.51 18.99
C GLN A 385 -3.30 7.69 18.85
N LYS A 386 -2.85 8.79 18.23
CA LYS A 386 -3.61 10.01 18.01
C LYS A 386 -3.16 10.65 16.70
N PRO A 387 -4.10 11.13 15.86
CA PRO A 387 -3.76 11.86 14.65
C PRO A 387 -2.94 13.11 14.93
N THR A 388 -2.07 13.48 13.99
CA THR A 388 -1.14 14.60 14.10
C THR A 388 -1.24 15.56 12.91
N PRO A 389 -2.42 16.15 12.63
CA PRO A 389 -2.56 17.05 11.49
C PRO A 389 -1.56 18.21 11.59
N GLU A 390 -0.84 18.46 10.50
CA GLU A 390 0.20 19.46 10.26
C GLU A 390 1.56 19.21 10.92
N PHE A 391 1.79 18.07 11.58
CA PHE A 391 3.10 17.77 12.17
C PHE A 391 3.33 16.27 12.31
N HIS A 392 4.60 15.86 12.35
CA HIS A 392 4.90 14.43 12.46
C HIS A 392 4.91 13.93 13.92
N TYR A 393 4.45 12.72 14.23
CA TYR A 393 4.45 12.18 15.61
C TYR A 393 5.82 12.20 16.30
N SER A 394 6.91 12.04 15.54
CA SER A 394 8.28 12.09 16.06
C SER A 394 8.77 13.51 16.38
N LYS A 395 8.04 14.54 15.94
CA LYS A 395 8.32 15.96 16.17
C LYS A 395 7.03 16.69 16.56
N PRO A 396 6.45 16.39 17.74
CA PRO A 396 5.20 16.99 18.16
C PRO A 396 5.31 18.52 18.19
N LYS A 397 4.24 19.21 17.76
CA LYS A 397 4.11 20.67 17.82
C LYS A 397 4.50 21.13 19.23
N LYS A 398 5.56 21.95 19.35
CA LYS A 398 5.91 22.55 20.65
C LYS A 398 4.68 23.34 21.12
N ARG A 399 4.09 22.95 22.26
CA ARG A 399 3.03 23.75 22.90
C ARG A 399 3.59 25.16 23.08
N LYS A 400 3.01 26.12 22.37
CA LYS A 400 3.29 27.55 22.56
C LYS A 400 2.73 28.01 23.90
#